data_AF-A0A7S1S4E2-F1
#
_entry.id   AF-A0A7S1S4E2-F1
#
_cell.length_a   1.000
_cell.length_b   1.000
_cell.length_c   1.000
_cell.angle_alpha   90.00
_cell.angle_beta   90.00
_cell.angle_gamma   90.00
#
_symmetry.space_group_name_H-M   'P 1'
#
loop_
_entity.id
_entity.type
_entity.pdbx_description
1 polymer ?
#
loop_
_entity_poly.entity_id
_entity_poly.type
_entity_poly.pdbx_seq_one_letter_code
_entity_poly.pdbx_strand_id
1 'polypeptide(L)'
;CPASASAAAGTYRLDGENHDRPLYRRQLPPGVLFFWDERDGPRWAGWWLGPALGWEQGWARHEDRKAPLPPPTGWRMPACGPADETFAVSSEQLEDLQEMVPEPEEPGPPPPALPFRVTGCQSAATASLLGGAYLARGANHGRPVYRREGAPGEPEALIFFWDARDGLGWTGWWIGPAIGWDHPGWARHEDGQALVPPPAGWKVPADGPVDEALRLLYEGRP
;
A
#
# COMPACT_ATOMS: atom_id res chain seq x y z
N CYS A 1 -20.80 -18.40 6.07
CA CYS A 1 -20.29 -17.09 6.52
C CYS A 1 -21.25 -16.50 7.54
N PRO A 2 -20.90 -16.45 8.84
CA PRO A 2 -21.66 -15.69 9.83
C PRO A 2 -21.06 -14.28 9.96
N ALA A 3 -21.69 -13.30 9.35
CA ALA A 3 -21.45 -11.88 9.65
C ALA A 3 -22.81 -11.19 9.64
N SER A 4 -23.01 -10.22 10.54
CA SER A 4 -24.28 -9.49 10.64
C SER A 4 -24.06 -8.00 10.35
N ALA A 5 -25.12 -7.31 9.92
CA ALA A 5 -25.10 -5.87 9.63
C ALA A 5 -24.50 -5.03 10.75
N SER A 6 -24.56 -5.48 12.01
CA SER A 6 -23.96 -4.79 13.15
C SER A 6 -22.43 -4.72 13.08
N ALA A 7 -21.76 -5.70 12.45
CA ALA A 7 -20.30 -5.67 12.27
C ALA A 7 -19.89 -4.56 11.28
N ALA A 8 -20.72 -4.35 10.26
CA ALA A 8 -20.56 -3.40 9.19
C ALA A 8 -20.94 -1.95 9.55
N ALA A 9 -21.86 -1.77 10.52
CA ALA A 9 -22.45 -0.47 10.83
C ALA A 9 -21.48 0.50 11.52
N GLY A 10 -21.34 1.72 11.01
CA GLY A 10 -20.60 2.80 11.67
C GLY A 10 -20.05 3.82 10.68
N THR A 11 -19.34 4.82 11.20
CA THR A 11 -18.75 5.89 10.38
C THR A 11 -17.37 5.50 9.88
N TYR A 12 -17.19 5.52 8.56
CA TYR A 12 -15.91 5.30 7.89
C TYR A 12 -15.38 6.64 7.39
N ARG A 13 -14.07 6.85 7.53
CA ARG A 13 -13.38 8.07 7.05
C ARG A 13 -12.47 7.72 5.89
N LEU A 14 -12.35 8.62 4.93
CA LEU A 14 -11.39 8.50 3.82
C LEU A 14 -9.98 8.29 4.40
N ASP A 15 -9.30 7.26 3.90
CA ASP A 15 -8.04 6.76 4.43
C ASP A 15 -7.16 6.24 3.28
N GLY A 16 -7.11 7.01 2.19
CA GLY A 16 -6.28 6.73 1.02
C GLY A 16 -7.05 6.14 -0.16
N GLU A 17 -6.35 5.33 -0.96
CA GLU A 17 -6.85 4.74 -2.20
C GLU A 17 -6.52 3.25 -2.29
N ASN A 18 -7.39 2.49 -2.95
CA ASN A 18 -7.20 1.09 -3.29
C ASN A 18 -7.72 0.82 -4.71
N HIS A 19 -6.87 0.32 -5.61
CA HIS A 19 -7.17 0.11 -7.04
C HIS A 19 -7.86 1.31 -7.70
N ASP A 20 -7.27 2.50 -7.57
CA ASP A 20 -7.75 3.76 -8.14
C ASP A 20 -9.18 4.13 -7.68
N ARG A 21 -9.53 3.72 -6.45
CA ARG A 21 -10.79 4.07 -5.78
C ARG A 21 -10.53 4.48 -4.34
N PRO A 22 -11.39 5.33 -3.76
CA PRO A 22 -11.26 5.70 -2.36
C PRO A 22 -11.31 4.50 -1.40
N LEU A 23 -10.36 4.44 -0.46
CA LEU A 23 -10.33 3.52 0.67
C LEU A 23 -10.87 4.25 1.90
N TYR A 24 -11.80 3.65 2.64
CA TYR A 24 -12.30 4.22 3.90
C TYR A 24 -12.05 3.28 5.08
N ARG A 25 -11.78 3.84 6.25
CA ARG A 25 -11.52 3.09 7.49
C ARG A 25 -12.36 3.61 8.66
N ARG A 26 -12.84 2.67 9.48
CA ARG A 26 -13.41 2.87 10.81
C ARG A 26 -12.41 2.32 11.84
N GLN A 27 -12.04 3.13 12.84
CA GLN A 27 -11.00 2.73 13.81
C GLN A 27 -11.49 1.68 14.82
N LEU A 28 -12.70 1.85 15.37
CA LEU A 28 -13.23 0.99 16.42
C LEU A 28 -14.75 0.72 16.22
N PRO A 29 -15.18 -0.56 16.16
CA PRO A 29 -14.33 -1.72 15.87
C PRO A 29 -13.66 -1.55 14.49
N PRO A 30 -12.44 -2.07 14.27
CA PRO A 30 -11.73 -1.90 13.00
C PRO A 30 -12.58 -2.36 11.83
N GLY A 31 -12.68 -1.54 10.78
CA GLY A 31 -13.38 -1.89 9.56
C GLY A 31 -12.82 -1.11 8.37
N VAL A 32 -12.86 -1.72 7.20
CA VAL A 32 -12.46 -1.10 5.93
C VAL A 32 -13.58 -1.21 4.90
N LEU A 33 -13.65 -0.21 4.03
CA LEU A 33 -14.50 -0.13 2.85
C LEU A 33 -13.58 0.16 1.65
N PHE A 34 -13.48 -0.77 0.72
CA PHE A 34 -12.50 -0.71 -0.36
C PHE A 34 -13.05 -1.29 -1.66
N PHE A 35 -12.45 -0.92 -2.77
CA PHE A 35 -12.71 -1.54 -4.07
C PHE A 35 -11.71 -2.65 -4.36
N TRP A 36 -12.10 -3.68 -5.09
CA TRP A 36 -11.23 -4.73 -5.61
C TRP A 36 -11.39 -4.81 -7.13
N ASP A 37 -10.28 -4.84 -7.88
CA ASP A 37 -10.31 -4.92 -9.34
C ASP A 37 -10.52 -6.37 -9.84
N GLU A 38 -10.42 -6.59 -11.15
CA GLU A 38 -10.67 -7.91 -11.77
C GLU A 38 -9.46 -8.86 -11.72
N ARG A 39 -8.38 -8.54 -11.01
CA ARG A 39 -7.13 -9.34 -11.04
C ARG A 39 -7.30 -10.80 -10.59
N ASP A 40 -8.18 -11.05 -9.62
CA ASP A 40 -8.49 -12.41 -9.13
C ASP A 40 -9.72 -13.01 -9.83
N GLY A 41 -10.21 -12.33 -10.85
CA GLY A 41 -11.38 -12.69 -11.64
C GLY A 41 -12.61 -11.83 -11.31
N PRO A 42 -13.54 -11.72 -12.27
CA PRO A 42 -14.69 -10.80 -12.20
C PRO A 42 -15.68 -11.13 -11.07
N ARG A 43 -15.57 -12.32 -10.48
CA ARG A 43 -16.35 -12.74 -9.31
C ARG A 43 -15.98 -11.94 -8.06
N TRP A 44 -14.73 -11.51 -7.93
CA TRP A 44 -14.21 -10.84 -6.74
C TRP A 44 -14.14 -9.32 -6.90
N ALA A 45 -14.30 -8.84 -8.14
CA ALA A 45 -14.31 -7.42 -8.43
C ALA A 45 -15.56 -6.71 -7.89
N GLY A 46 -15.36 -5.48 -7.42
CA GLY A 46 -16.41 -4.63 -6.86
C GLY A 46 -16.03 -4.05 -5.51
N TRP A 47 -17.02 -3.55 -4.78
CA TRP A 47 -16.82 -2.94 -3.47
C TRP A 47 -16.98 -3.95 -2.34
N TRP A 48 -16.14 -3.81 -1.32
CA TRP A 48 -16.05 -4.73 -0.19
C TRP A 48 -16.04 -3.97 1.12
N LEU A 49 -16.67 -4.58 2.12
CA LEU A 49 -16.65 -4.14 3.51
C LEU A 49 -16.15 -5.29 4.38
N GLY A 50 -15.18 -5.05 5.27
CA GLY A 50 -14.60 -6.11 6.09
C GLY A 50 -13.78 -5.60 7.28
N PRO A 51 -13.25 -6.50 8.11
CA PRO A 51 -12.43 -6.15 9.28
C PRO A 51 -11.03 -5.65 8.91
N ALA A 52 -10.53 -6.07 7.75
CA ALA A 52 -9.22 -5.72 7.21
C ALA A 52 -9.27 -5.74 5.66
N LEU A 53 -8.25 -5.16 5.03
CA LEU A 53 -8.11 -5.21 3.56
C LEU A 53 -7.77 -6.64 3.13
N GLY A 54 -8.54 -7.18 2.20
CA GLY A 54 -8.44 -8.56 1.73
C GLY A 54 -9.79 -9.28 1.66
N TRP A 55 -9.81 -10.46 1.04
CA TRP A 55 -11.05 -11.16 0.65
C TRP A 55 -11.54 -12.19 1.68
N GLU A 56 -10.70 -12.63 2.62
CA GLU A 56 -10.97 -13.81 3.44
C GLU A 56 -12.12 -13.63 4.46
N GLN A 57 -12.49 -12.38 4.79
CA GLN A 57 -13.44 -12.07 5.86
C GLN A 57 -14.38 -10.90 5.52
N GLY A 58 -14.87 -10.82 4.28
CA GLY A 58 -15.82 -9.78 3.88
C GLY A 58 -17.17 -9.84 4.63
N TRP A 59 -17.54 -8.75 5.29
CA TRP A 59 -18.87 -8.54 5.88
C TRP A 59 -19.92 -8.30 4.80
N ALA A 60 -19.60 -7.48 3.79
CA ALA A 60 -20.50 -7.15 2.70
C ALA A 60 -19.75 -6.99 1.38
N ARG A 61 -20.47 -7.17 0.26
CA ARG A 61 -19.94 -6.95 -1.09
C ARG A 61 -20.96 -6.33 -2.04
N HIS A 62 -20.53 -5.43 -2.90
CA HIS A 62 -21.28 -4.94 -4.04
C HIS A 62 -20.54 -5.26 -5.35
N GLU A 63 -21.22 -5.79 -6.37
CA GLU A 63 -20.61 -6.29 -7.61
C GLU A 63 -20.40 -5.21 -8.69
N ASP A 64 -20.64 -3.95 -8.35
CA ASP A 64 -20.47 -2.84 -9.29
C ASP A 64 -18.99 -2.51 -9.44
N ARG A 65 -18.46 -2.82 -10.62
CA ARG A 65 -17.06 -2.66 -11.00
C ARG A 65 -16.75 -1.29 -11.57
N LYS A 66 -17.79 -0.53 -11.91
CA LYS A 66 -17.68 0.76 -12.57
C LYS A 66 -17.91 1.91 -11.61
N ALA A 67 -18.59 1.66 -10.49
CA ALA A 67 -18.86 2.66 -9.47
C ALA A 67 -17.54 3.30 -8.96
N PRO A 68 -17.37 4.62 -9.10
CA PRO A 68 -16.19 5.33 -8.60
C PRO A 68 -16.22 5.52 -7.07
N LEU A 69 -17.39 5.38 -6.46
CA LEU A 69 -17.64 5.49 -5.02
C LEU A 69 -18.43 4.27 -4.53
N PRO A 70 -18.40 3.97 -3.21
CA PRO A 70 -19.23 2.93 -2.63
C PRO A 70 -20.71 3.10 -3.02
N PRO A 71 -21.35 2.07 -3.61
CA PRO A 71 -22.76 2.14 -3.94
C PRO A 71 -23.62 2.32 -2.69
N PRO A 72 -24.69 3.12 -2.74
CA PRO A 72 -25.48 3.42 -1.55
C PRO A 72 -26.36 2.24 -1.09
N THR A 73 -26.76 1.36 -2.01
CA THR A 73 -27.64 0.20 -1.76
C THR A 73 -27.20 -0.99 -2.59
N GLY A 74 -27.84 -2.16 -2.43
CA GLY A 74 -27.58 -3.34 -3.27
C GLY A 74 -26.46 -4.26 -2.77
N TRP A 75 -26.02 -4.07 -1.52
CA TRP A 75 -24.94 -4.85 -0.92
C TRP A 75 -25.38 -6.27 -0.57
N ARG A 76 -24.58 -7.26 -0.94
CA ARG A 76 -24.70 -8.63 -0.44
C ARG A 76 -24.24 -8.71 1.00
N MET A 77 -25.08 -9.23 1.88
CA MET A 77 -24.76 -9.41 3.29
C MET A 77 -25.27 -10.76 3.82
N PRO A 78 -24.40 -11.65 4.33
CA PRO A 78 -22.92 -11.62 4.26
C PRO A 78 -22.41 -11.48 2.81
N ALA A 79 -21.12 -11.20 2.58
CA ALA A 79 -20.57 -10.96 1.24
C ALA A 79 -20.89 -12.06 0.17
N CYS A 80 -21.15 -13.30 0.59
CA CYS A 80 -21.56 -14.42 -0.27
C CYS A 80 -23.08 -14.66 -0.34
N GLY A 81 -23.87 -13.84 0.36
CA GLY A 81 -25.32 -13.97 0.53
C GLY A 81 -26.14 -13.20 -0.51
N PRO A 82 -27.47 -13.13 -0.31
CA PRO A 82 -28.34 -12.27 -1.09
C PRO A 82 -28.04 -10.79 -0.81
N ALA A 83 -28.53 -9.91 -1.68
CA ALA A 83 -28.56 -8.48 -1.38
C ALA A 83 -29.44 -8.22 -0.15
N ASP A 84 -28.96 -7.40 0.77
CA ASP A 84 -29.72 -6.92 1.92
C ASP A 84 -30.26 -5.53 1.59
N GLU A 85 -31.57 -5.43 1.42
CA GLU A 85 -32.26 -4.17 1.08
C GLU A 85 -32.24 -3.14 2.23
N THR A 86 -31.93 -3.58 3.45
CA THR A 86 -31.89 -2.73 4.64
C THR A 86 -30.51 -2.15 4.90
N PHE A 87 -29.46 -2.73 4.30
CA PHE A 87 -28.12 -2.21 4.41
C PHE A 87 -27.89 -1.07 3.40
N ALA A 88 -27.54 0.10 3.93
CA ALA A 88 -27.24 1.27 3.13
C ALA A 88 -25.88 1.87 3.53
N VAL A 89 -25.14 2.33 2.53
CA VAL A 89 -23.99 3.20 2.70
C VAL A 89 -24.45 4.61 2.34
N SER A 90 -24.30 5.55 3.27
CA SER A 90 -24.59 6.96 3.01
C SER A 90 -23.33 7.77 3.29
N SER A 91 -23.05 8.73 2.43
CA SER A 91 -22.05 9.76 2.65
C SER A 91 -22.74 10.92 3.38
N GLU A 92 -22.42 11.14 4.67
CA GLU A 92 -23.00 12.27 5.42
C GLU A 92 -22.44 13.65 5.04
N GLN A 93 -21.48 13.77 4.11
CA GLN A 93 -20.97 15.07 3.66
C GLN A 93 -20.36 14.95 2.26
N LEU A 94 -21.14 15.25 1.22
CA LEU A 94 -20.62 15.44 -0.14
C LEU A 94 -21.21 16.67 -0.85
N GLU A 95 -21.90 17.56 -0.14
CA GLU A 95 -22.39 18.83 -0.71
C GLU A 95 -21.51 20.05 -0.36
N ASP A 96 -20.71 19.99 0.71
CA ASP A 96 -19.83 21.11 1.13
C ASP A 96 -18.35 20.98 0.73
N LEU A 97 -17.93 19.89 0.09
CA LEU A 97 -16.52 19.67 -0.29
C LEU A 97 -16.21 19.94 -1.77
N GLN A 98 -17.20 20.27 -2.61
CA GLN A 98 -16.95 20.57 -4.03
C GLN A 98 -16.41 21.99 -4.29
N GLU A 99 -16.43 22.91 -3.32
CA GLU A 99 -15.85 24.26 -3.45
C GLU A 99 -14.52 24.46 -2.69
N MET A 100 -13.99 23.43 -2.03
CA MET A 100 -12.70 23.52 -1.29
C MET A 100 -11.67 22.44 -1.67
N VAL A 101 -11.86 21.72 -2.78
CA VAL A 101 -10.74 20.98 -3.38
C VAL A 101 -9.99 21.99 -4.24
N PRO A 102 -8.78 22.47 -3.87
CA PRO A 102 -7.93 23.08 -4.87
C PRO A 102 -7.79 22.06 -6.00
N GLU A 103 -7.95 22.53 -7.24
CA GLU A 103 -7.59 21.81 -8.46
C GLU A 103 -6.39 20.90 -8.18
N PRO A 104 -6.40 19.59 -8.53
CA PRO A 104 -5.32 18.69 -8.15
C PRO A 104 -4.01 19.34 -8.59
N GLU A 105 -3.23 19.82 -7.62
CA GLU A 105 -1.85 20.21 -7.89
C GLU A 105 -1.24 18.92 -8.44
N GLU A 106 -0.90 18.94 -9.73
CA GLU A 106 0.04 18.02 -10.34
C GLU A 106 1.09 17.73 -9.27
N PRO A 107 1.30 16.45 -8.87
CA PRO A 107 2.19 16.13 -7.77
C PRO A 107 3.48 16.88 -8.04
N GLY A 108 3.80 17.84 -7.15
CA GLY A 108 4.96 18.69 -7.31
C GLY A 108 6.16 17.81 -7.66
N PRO A 109 7.08 18.29 -8.50
CA PRO A 109 8.14 17.46 -9.06
C PRO A 109 8.74 16.59 -7.95
N PRO A 110 8.83 15.26 -8.14
CA PRO A 110 9.24 14.35 -7.09
C PRO A 110 10.53 14.88 -6.47
N PRO A 111 10.68 14.81 -5.13
CA PRO A 111 11.88 15.33 -4.48
C PRO A 111 13.12 14.76 -5.19
N PRO A 112 14.16 15.58 -5.41
CA PRO A 112 15.31 15.18 -6.21
C PRO A 112 15.84 13.86 -5.68
N ALA A 113 15.87 12.85 -6.56
CA ALA A 113 16.27 11.49 -6.22
C ALA A 113 17.80 11.46 -6.05
N LEU A 114 18.25 11.79 -4.84
CA LEU A 114 19.67 11.86 -4.51
C LEU A 114 20.29 10.46 -4.51
N PRO A 115 21.48 10.29 -5.08
CA PRO A 115 22.21 9.04 -4.96
C PRO A 115 22.59 8.78 -3.51
N PHE A 116 22.73 7.51 -3.15
CA PHE A 116 23.13 7.12 -1.80
C PHE A 116 23.92 5.81 -1.81
N ARG A 117 24.61 5.54 -0.71
CA ARG A 117 25.29 4.26 -0.48
C ARG A 117 24.62 3.49 0.62
N VAL A 118 24.31 2.22 0.36
CA VAL A 118 23.87 1.28 1.40
C VAL A 118 25.11 0.69 2.07
N THR A 119 25.15 0.76 3.40
CA THR A 119 26.27 0.30 4.22
C THR A 119 25.78 -0.43 5.47
N GLY A 120 26.67 -1.26 6.04
CA GLY A 120 26.37 -2.10 7.19
C GLY A 120 25.36 -3.21 6.88
N CYS A 121 24.76 -3.76 7.94
CA CYS A 121 23.91 -4.96 8.04
C CYS A 121 24.58 -6.01 8.92
N GLN A 122 23.84 -6.54 9.89
CA GLN A 122 24.29 -7.59 10.81
C GLN A 122 24.50 -8.93 10.09
N SER A 123 23.70 -9.21 9.05
CA SER A 123 23.87 -10.39 8.21
C SER A 123 24.92 -10.13 7.12
N ALA A 124 26.10 -10.74 7.22
CA ALA A 124 27.15 -10.59 6.20
C ALA A 124 26.71 -11.05 4.80
N ALA A 125 25.86 -12.08 4.71
CA ALA A 125 25.28 -12.55 3.46
C ALA A 125 24.37 -11.49 2.83
N THR A 126 23.49 -10.89 3.63
CA THR A 126 22.60 -9.82 3.17
C THR A 126 23.39 -8.54 2.87
N ALA A 127 24.40 -8.20 3.68
CA ALA A 127 25.29 -7.07 3.44
C ALA A 127 25.94 -7.13 2.05
N SER A 128 26.32 -8.32 1.59
CA SER A 128 26.92 -8.53 0.26
C SER A 128 25.91 -8.32 -0.88
N LEU A 129 24.63 -8.60 -0.64
CA LEU A 129 23.55 -8.36 -1.60
C LEU A 129 23.12 -6.90 -1.65
N LEU A 130 23.10 -6.22 -0.49
CA LEU A 130 22.54 -4.88 -0.38
C LEU A 130 23.59 -3.78 -0.54
N GLY A 131 24.81 -4.01 -0.07
CA GLY A 131 25.87 -3.01 0.01
C GLY A 131 26.29 -2.51 -1.38
N GLY A 132 26.39 -1.20 -1.54
CA GLY A 132 26.75 -0.58 -2.81
C GLY A 132 26.20 0.83 -2.99
N ALA A 133 26.55 1.45 -4.11
CA ALA A 133 25.99 2.74 -4.52
C ALA A 133 24.66 2.51 -5.24
N TYR A 134 23.67 3.36 -5.00
CA TYR A 134 22.34 3.27 -5.57
C TYR A 134 22.01 4.56 -6.31
N LEU A 135 21.56 4.42 -7.55
CA LEU A 135 21.12 5.52 -8.40
C LEU A 135 19.64 5.36 -8.75
N ALA A 136 18.93 6.48 -8.83
CA ALA A 136 17.53 6.47 -9.21
C ALA A 136 17.36 5.99 -10.66
N ARG A 137 16.42 5.06 -10.87
CA ARG A 137 16.08 4.43 -12.15
C ARG A 137 14.56 4.24 -12.22
N GLY A 138 13.86 5.30 -12.61
CA GLY A 138 12.40 5.29 -12.77
C GLY A 138 11.64 5.48 -11.46
N ALA A 139 10.38 5.07 -11.44
CA ALA A 139 9.47 5.24 -10.32
C ALA A 139 8.53 4.03 -10.18
N ASN A 140 8.10 3.77 -8.94
CA ASN A 140 7.08 2.79 -8.59
C ASN A 140 6.13 3.42 -7.57
N HIS A 141 4.82 3.33 -7.81
CA HIS A 141 3.77 3.88 -6.94
C HIS A 141 4.02 5.33 -6.50
N GLY A 142 4.39 6.20 -7.45
CA GLY A 142 4.63 7.62 -7.19
C GLY A 142 5.91 7.94 -6.40
N ARG A 143 6.83 6.98 -6.28
CA ARG A 143 8.11 7.12 -5.57
C ARG A 143 9.29 6.67 -6.44
N PRO A 144 10.49 7.24 -6.26
CA PRO A 144 11.67 6.83 -7.03
C PRO A 144 12.04 5.36 -6.75
N VAL A 145 12.40 4.64 -7.81
CA VAL A 145 13.07 3.33 -7.70
C VAL A 145 14.56 3.57 -7.77
N TYR A 146 15.33 2.91 -6.91
CA TYR A 146 16.78 2.96 -6.95
C TYR A 146 17.33 1.59 -7.33
N ARG A 147 18.36 1.58 -8.16
CA ARG A 147 19.08 0.38 -8.56
C ARG A 147 20.50 0.45 -8.04
N ARG A 148 20.99 -0.65 -7.48
CA ARG A 148 22.39 -0.81 -7.10
C ARG A 148 23.27 -0.82 -8.35
N GLU A 149 24.29 0.02 -8.34
CA GLU A 149 25.38 -0.02 -9.31
C GLU A 149 26.27 -1.22 -8.99
N GLY A 150 26.55 -2.05 -9.99
CA GLY A 150 27.32 -3.28 -9.87
C GLY A 150 27.87 -3.75 -11.21
N ALA A 151 28.84 -4.66 -11.18
CA ALA A 151 29.40 -5.23 -12.40
C ALA A 151 28.40 -6.16 -13.11
N PRO A 152 28.51 -6.36 -14.43
CA PRO A 152 27.71 -7.35 -15.14
C PRO A 152 27.85 -8.74 -14.49
N GLY A 153 26.71 -9.35 -14.15
CA GLY A 153 26.64 -10.67 -13.50
C GLY A 153 26.50 -10.63 -11.98
N GLU A 154 26.59 -9.45 -11.35
CA GLU A 154 26.21 -9.31 -9.93
C GLU A 154 24.68 -9.36 -9.76
N PRO A 155 24.18 -9.90 -8.64
CA PRO A 155 22.76 -9.87 -8.33
C PRO A 155 22.22 -8.44 -8.33
N GLU A 156 21.11 -8.24 -9.04
CA GLU A 156 20.38 -6.98 -9.03
C GLU A 156 19.80 -6.71 -7.65
N ALA A 157 19.86 -5.46 -7.22
CA ALA A 157 19.26 -5.00 -5.98
C ALA A 157 18.53 -3.70 -6.25
N LEU A 158 17.23 -3.71 -6.00
CA LEU A 158 16.32 -2.59 -6.17
C LEU A 158 15.81 -2.12 -4.83
N ILE A 159 15.65 -0.80 -4.67
CA ILE A 159 14.92 -0.19 -3.58
C ILE A 159 13.69 0.49 -4.18
N PHE A 160 12.52 0.08 -3.74
CA PHE A 160 11.25 0.53 -4.30
C PHE A 160 10.21 0.71 -3.19
N PHE A 161 9.20 1.53 -3.47
CA PHE A 161 8.07 1.72 -2.59
C PHE A 161 6.93 0.76 -2.96
N TRP A 162 6.20 0.27 -1.96
CA TRP A 162 4.95 -0.47 -2.10
C TRP A 162 3.86 0.30 -1.37
N ASP A 163 2.76 0.62 -2.06
CA ASP A 163 1.66 1.37 -1.45
C ASP A 163 0.74 0.44 -0.64
N ALA A 164 -0.45 0.93 -0.28
CA ALA A 164 -1.42 0.18 0.52
C ALA A 164 -2.33 -0.76 -0.27
N ARG A 165 -2.09 -0.96 -1.58
CA ARG A 165 -2.96 -1.75 -2.47
C ARG A 165 -3.15 -3.20 -2.02
N ASP A 166 -2.13 -3.80 -1.41
CA ASP A 166 -2.17 -5.18 -0.89
C ASP A 166 -2.33 -5.22 0.64
N GLY A 167 -2.61 -4.06 1.26
CA GLY A 167 -2.80 -3.88 2.69
C GLY A 167 -1.63 -3.14 3.36
N LEU A 168 -1.92 -2.46 4.48
CA LEU A 168 -0.91 -1.72 5.26
C LEU A 168 0.25 -2.60 5.73
N GLY A 169 -0.02 -3.89 5.92
CA GLY A 169 0.97 -4.89 6.23
C GLY A 169 2.05 -5.04 5.16
N TRP A 170 1.86 -4.50 3.94
CA TRP A 170 2.82 -4.52 2.84
C TRP A 170 3.32 -3.13 2.45
N THR A 171 2.68 -2.08 2.94
CA THR A 171 3.06 -0.70 2.63
C THR A 171 4.44 -0.36 3.20
N GLY A 172 5.20 0.42 2.43
CA GLY A 172 6.49 0.96 2.83
C GLY A 172 7.56 0.76 1.77
N TRP A 173 8.81 0.80 2.19
CA TRP A 173 9.96 0.64 1.31
C TRP A 173 10.53 -0.76 1.39
N TRP A 174 10.92 -1.30 0.24
CA TRP A 174 11.42 -2.66 0.09
C TRP A 174 12.77 -2.67 -0.61
N ILE A 175 13.60 -3.64 -0.23
CA ILE A 175 14.85 -3.96 -0.94
C ILE A 175 14.76 -5.38 -1.44
N GLY A 176 14.97 -5.63 -2.73
CA GLY A 176 14.86 -6.96 -3.32
C GLY A 176 15.45 -7.07 -4.72
N PRO A 177 15.46 -8.28 -5.30
CA PRO A 177 16.05 -8.53 -6.61
C PRO A 177 15.21 -7.99 -7.78
N ALA A 178 13.90 -7.82 -7.55
CA ALA A 178 12.94 -7.32 -8.52
C ALA A 178 11.78 -6.64 -7.79
N ILE A 179 11.04 -5.79 -8.51
CA ILE A 179 9.75 -5.26 -8.06
C ILE A 179 8.71 -6.35 -8.31
N GLY A 180 8.05 -6.85 -7.27
CA GLY A 180 6.99 -7.85 -7.42
C GLY A 180 6.72 -8.66 -6.16
N TRP A 181 5.72 -9.52 -6.26
CA TRP A 181 5.21 -10.33 -5.15
C TRP A 181 5.97 -11.65 -4.92
N ASP A 182 6.64 -12.17 -5.94
CA ASP A 182 7.26 -13.51 -5.92
C ASP A 182 8.44 -13.65 -4.94
N HIS A 183 8.89 -12.54 -4.36
CA HIS A 183 9.98 -12.51 -3.39
C HIS A 183 9.61 -11.61 -2.21
N PRO A 184 9.70 -12.09 -0.95
CA PRO A 184 9.34 -11.30 0.23
C PRO A 184 10.33 -10.16 0.53
N GLY A 185 11.16 -9.74 -0.43
CA GLY A 185 12.26 -8.81 -0.23
C GLY A 185 13.37 -9.37 0.68
N TRP A 186 14.52 -8.70 0.66
CA TRP A 186 15.62 -8.93 1.60
C TRP A 186 15.52 -8.04 2.82
N ALA A 187 14.94 -6.84 2.66
CA ALA A 187 14.76 -5.87 3.73
C ALA A 187 13.52 -5.01 3.49
N ARG A 188 12.97 -4.44 4.57
CA ARG A 188 11.79 -3.59 4.52
C ARG A 188 11.84 -2.45 5.53
N HIS A 189 11.29 -1.31 5.17
CA HIS A 189 10.93 -0.23 6.09
C HIS A 189 9.42 0.03 6.02
N GLU A 190 8.74 0.14 7.16
CA GLU A 190 7.26 0.19 7.22
C GLU A 190 6.65 1.59 7.03
N ASP A 191 7.50 2.59 6.78
CA ASP A 191 7.06 3.96 6.55
C ASP A 191 6.38 4.09 5.18
N GLY A 192 5.05 4.12 5.22
CA GLY A 192 4.18 4.30 4.06
C GLY A 192 4.00 5.74 3.60
N GLN A 193 4.62 6.72 4.26
CA GLN A 193 4.48 8.14 3.95
C GLN A 193 5.76 8.75 3.37
N ALA A 194 6.92 8.17 3.66
CA ALA A 194 8.21 8.65 3.18
C ALA A 194 8.25 8.76 1.64
N LEU A 195 8.62 9.95 1.14
CA LEU A 195 8.78 10.23 -0.30
C LEU A 195 10.05 9.64 -0.90
N VAL A 196 11.03 9.32 -0.06
CA VAL A 196 12.32 8.71 -0.41
C VAL A 196 12.67 7.63 0.61
N PRO A 197 13.53 6.65 0.28
CA PRO A 197 13.90 5.59 1.20
C PRO A 197 14.44 6.13 2.54
N PRO A 198 13.94 5.66 3.69
CA PRO A 198 14.44 6.11 4.99
C PRO A 198 15.92 5.76 5.21
N PRO A 199 16.71 6.63 5.88
CA PRO A 199 18.15 6.40 6.08
C PRO A 199 18.49 5.26 7.05
N ALA A 200 17.56 4.87 7.91
CA ALA A 200 17.70 3.88 8.98
C ALA A 200 16.33 3.22 9.26
N GLY A 201 16.29 2.25 10.18
CA GLY A 201 15.03 1.61 10.61
C GLY A 201 14.60 0.40 9.78
N TRP A 202 15.50 -0.14 8.97
CA TRP A 202 15.20 -1.26 8.07
C TRP A 202 15.17 -2.59 8.82
N LYS A 203 14.13 -3.39 8.58
CA LYS A 203 14.03 -4.78 9.02
C LYS A 203 14.81 -5.70 8.08
N VAL A 204 15.60 -6.60 8.64
CA VAL A 204 16.36 -7.62 7.90
C VAL A 204 16.29 -8.97 8.64
N PRO A 205 15.68 -10.03 8.06
CA PRO A 205 14.89 -10.06 6.82
C PRO A 205 13.67 -9.13 6.87
N ALA A 206 12.93 -8.98 5.77
CA ALA A 206 11.84 -8.01 5.66
C ALA A 206 10.73 -8.13 6.73
N ASP A 207 10.54 -9.33 7.30
CA ASP A 207 9.62 -9.67 8.39
C ASP A 207 10.31 -9.77 9.76
N GLY A 208 11.62 -9.56 9.81
CA GLY A 208 12.47 -9.68 10.99
C GLY A 208 12.53 -8.41 11.86
N PRO A 209 13.47 -8.38 12.82
CA PRO A 209 13.72 -7.19 13.63
C PRO A 209 14.42 -6.09 12.81
N VAL A 210 14.38 -4.87 13.34
CA VAL A 210 15.16 -3.74 12.80
C VAL A 210 16.65 -4.07 12.90
N ASP A 211 17.36 -3.94 11.78
CA ASP A 211 18.81 -4.02 11.71
C ASP A 211 19.42 -2.62 11.90
N GLU A 212 19.89 -2.36 13.12
CA GLU A 212 20.51 -1.08 13.47
C GLU A 212 21.83 -0.79 12.73
N ALA A 213 22.44 -1.78 12.09
CA ALA A 213 23.65 -1.58 11.32
C ALA A 213 23.35 -1.14 9.88
N LEU A 214 22.17 -1.44 9.33
CA LEU A 214 21.82 -1.10 7.95
C LEU A 214 21.51 0.40 7.84
N ARG A 215 22.26 1.09 6.97
CA ARG A 215 22.17 2.55 6.77
C ARG A 215 22.24 2.93 5.31
N LEU A 216 21.40 3.89 4.90
CA LEU A 216 21.44 4.57 3.61
C LEU A 216 22.08 5.95 3.81
N LEU A 217 23.26 6.13 3.22
CA LEU A 217 24.04 7.36 3.31
C LEU A 217 23.83 8.18 2.04
N TYR A 218 22.93 9.17 2.12
CA TYR A 218 22.63 10.07 1.01
C TYR A 218 23.82 10.99 0.70
N GLU A 219 24.23 11.01 -0.57
CA GLU A 219 25.27 11.92 -1.02
C GLU A 219 24.67 13.35 -1.09
N GLY A 220 25.32 14.33 -0.46
CA GLY A 220 24.91 15.74 -0.52
C GLY A 220 24.07 16.26 0.66
N ARG A 221 23.90 15.51 1.76
CA ARG A 221 23.49 16.08 3.05
C ARG A 221 24.70 16.11 4.01
N PRO A 222 25.02 17.25 4.64
CA PRO A 222 26.03 17.31 5.69
C PRO A 222 25.60 16.52 6.94
#